data_AF-A0A9J7LDL7-F1
#
_entry.id   AF-A0A9J7LDL7-F1
#
_cell.length_a   1.000
_cell.length_b   1.000
_cell.length_c   1.000
_cell.angle_alpha   90.00
_cell.angle_beta   90.00
_cell.angle_gamma   90.00
#
_symmetry.space_group_name_H-M   'P 1'
#
loop_
_entity.id
_entity.type
_entity.pdbx_description
1 polymer ?
#
loop_
_entity_poly.entity_id
_entity_poly.type
_entity_poly.pdbx_seq_one_letter_code
_entity_poly.pdbx_strand_id
1 'polypeptide(L)'
;MSDINTTSLADKLQDLELCLKSQHEQEVSYGQALREAIVHMDLLIEVEVLKSLGDLHLHKGKLSKDAAEFDKAAALYAAALLRCTDPDMGQTLEHRIGYMEKLSKQLLQGYSPHFRWLLSDYWGTADSNVLRVAEICDKLDRSDKKSKQCVEETYTETLVTAIENSDMFLEVEVLKSLGDFYLEKGKKTSHVSQFSKAAAMYKKALRSCEDSVTKQTLGHRIRYAEKIRKAVKMSVSNESKWRQRRSPVGQHCGNIRKPSADHNLHPNIPSDATGKSKVTDISTTTLGDNDRSTQRRGRAPVQVG
;
A
#
# COMPACT_ATOMS: atom_id res chain seq x y z
N MET A 1 -10.88 -31.20 -2.98
CA MET A 1 -10.49 -30.97 -1.58
C MET A 1 -9.54 -29.79 -1.60
N SER A 2 -9.83 -28.72 -0.87
CA SER A 2 -9.04 -27.50 -0.88
C SER A 2 -8.02 -27.55 0.24
N ASP A 3 -6.76 -27.76 -0.13
CA ASP A 3 -5.61 -27.59 0.75
C ASP A 3 -5.47 -26.09 1.06
N ILE A 4 -6.14 -25.66 2.14
CA ILE A 4 -5.86 -24.37 2.76
C ILE A 4 -4.57 -24.61 3.53
N ASN A 5 -3.47 -24.10 2.98
CA ASN A 5 -2.18 -24.06 3.64
C ASN A 5 -2.30 -23.20 4.91
N THR A 6 -2.66 -23.82 6.03
CA THR A 6 -2.72 -23.17 7.34
C THR A 6 -1.28 -23.02 7.83
N THR A 7 -0.59 -21.98 7.37
CA THR A 7 0.64 -21.53 8.03
C THR A 7 0.34 -21.30 9.50
N SER A 8 1.12 -21.94 10.37
CA SER A 8 0.93 -21.87 11.82
C SER A 8 1.07 -20.43 12.28
N LEU A 9 0.39 -20.05 13.36
CA LEU A 9 0.58 -18.75 13.99
C LEU A 9 2.06 -18.53 14.34
N ALA A 10 2.76 -19.59 14.75
CA ALA A 10 4.19 -19.55 15.02
C ALA A 10 4.98 -19.20 13.75
N ASP A 11 4.63 -19.77 12.60
CA ASP A 11 5.29 -19.48 11.32
C ASP A 11 5.06 -18.02 10.92
N LYS A 12 3.84 -17.49 11.10
CA LYS A 12 3.53 -16.09 10.83
C LYS A 12 4.28 -15.13 11.75
N LEU A 13 4.41 -15.47 13.03
CA LEU A 13 5.16 -14.67 14.00
C LEU A 13 6.66 -14.74 13.75
N GLN A 14 7.16 -15.88 13.28
CA GLN A 14 8.56 -16.07 12.93
C GLN A 14 8.92 -15.35 11.62
N ASP A 15 8.04 -15.40 10.61
CA ASP A 15 8.16 -14.63 9.37
C ASP A 15 8.11 -13.12 9.67
N LEU A 16 7.22 -12.70 10.58
CA LEU A 16 7.20 -11.35 11.08
C LEU A 16 8.53 -11.02 11.77
N GLU A 17 8.99 -11.81 12.74
CA GLU A 17 10.26 -11.59 13.44
C GLU A 17 11.48 -11.53 12.49
N LEU A 18 11.49 -12.33 11.43
CA LEU A 18 12.53 -12.32 10.39
C LEU A 18 12.49 -11.03 9.56
N CYS A 19 11.31 -10.53 9.20
CA CYS A 19 11.16 -9.21 8.58
C CYS A 19 11.64 -8.06 9.48
N LEU A 20 11.64 -8.23 10.80
CA LEU A 20 11.93 -7.16 11.78
C LEU A 20 13.41 -7.00 12.18
N LYS A 21 14.30 -7.93 11.80
CA LYS A 21 15.71 -7.96 12.25
C LYS A 21 16.67 -7.01 11.51
N SER A 22 16.25 -6.28 10.46
CA SER A 22 17.11 -5.29 9.78
C SER A 22 17.03 -3.90 10.42
N GLN A 23 18.11 -3.49 11.10
CA GLN A 23 18.15 -2.32 12.01
C GLN A 23 17.95 -0.92 11.40
N HIS A 24 17.86 -0.77 10.07
CA HIS A 24 17.68 0.55 9.42
C HIS A 24 16.31 0.73 8.69
N GLU A 25 15.50 -0.33 8.62
CA GLU A 25 14.21 -0.34 7.87
C GLU A 25 13.03 -0.81 8.74
N GLN A 26 13.16 -0.77 10.06
CA GLN A 26 12.16 -1.35 10.96
C GLN A 26 10.78 -0.69 10.81
N GLU A 27 10.68 0.64 10.81
CA GLU A 27 9.39 1.34 10.66
C GLU A 27 8.73 1.08 9.30
N VAL A 28 9.52 1.07 8.22
CA VAL A 28 9.03 0.74 6.87
C VAL A 28 8.55 -0.71 6.82
N SER A 29 9.28 -1.64 7.44
CA SER A 29 8.91 -3.06 7.52
C SER A 29 7.65 -3.29 8.36
N TYR A 30 7.48 -2.58 9.49
CA TYR A 30 6.28 -2.63 10.31
C TYR A 30 5.07 -2.04 9.59
N GLY A 31 5.25 -0.93 8.88
CA GLY A 31 4.19 -0.34 8.06
C GLY A 31 3.70 -1.32 7.00
N GLN A 32 4.62 -1.97 6.28
CA GLN A 32 4.28 -3.00 5.30
C GLN A 32 3.55 -4.19 5.96
N ALA A 33 4.03 -4.67 7.11
CA ALA A 33 3.38 -5.75 7.84
C ALA A 33 1.97 -5.37 8.29
N LEU A 34 1.78 -4.14 8.79
CA LEU A 34 0.47 -3.60 9.16
C LEU A 34 -0.48 -3.58 7.95
N ARG A 35 -0.02 -3.06 6.82
CA ARG A 35 -0.79 -3.02 5.57
C ARG A 35 -1.20 -4.42 5.14
N GLU A 36 -0.27 -5.38 5.13
CA GLU A 36 -0.57 -6.75 4.71
C GLU A 36 -1.51 -7.45 5.71
N ALA A 37 -1.38 -7.22 7.01
CA ALA A 37 -2.33 -7.71 8.01
C ALA A 37 -3.76 -7.20 7.73
N ILE A 38 -3.90 -5.90 7.44
CA ILE A 38 -5.19 -5.29 7.08
C ILE A 38 -5.75 -5.89 5.78
N VAL A 39 -4.91 -6.07 4.75
CA VAL A 39 -5.30 -6.68 3.47
C VAL A 39 -5.86 -8.09 3.67
N HIS A 40 -5.24 -8.87 4.56
CA HIS A 40 -5.67 -10.23 4.89
C HIS A 40 -6.78 -10.26 5.96
N MET A 41 -7.15 -9.11 6.52
CA MET A 41 -8.04 -8.97 7.68
C MET A 41 -7.60 -9.82 8.88
N ASP A 42 -6.29 -9.99 9.03
CA ASP A 42 -5.67 -10.77 10.10
C ASP A 42 -5.50 -9.87 11.34
N LEU A 43 -6.54 -9.83 12.17
CA LEU A 43 -6.59 -9.00 13.38
C LEU A 43 -5.49 -9.35 14.38
N LEU A 44 -5.08 -10.62 14.47
CA LEU A 44 -4.03 -11.03 15.39
C LEU A 44 -2.70 -10.41 14.99
N ILE A 45 -2.32 -10.57 13.72
CA ILE A 45 -1.08 -9.96 13.20
C ILE A 45 -1.16 -8.43 13.24
N GLU A 46 -2.33 -7.84 12.98
CA GLU A 46 -2.52 -6.40 13.09
C GLU A 46 -2.21 -5.89 14.51
N VAL A 47 -2.77 -6.55 15.52
CA VAL A 47 -2.57 -6.20 16.94
C VAL A 47 -1.13 -6.44 17.38
N GLU A 48 -0.50 -7.53 16.93
CA GLU A 48 0.91 -7.80 17.20
C GLU A 48 1.82 -6.72 16.61
N VAL A 49 1.62 -6.35 15.34
CA VAL A 49 2.40 -5.30 14.67
C VAL A 49 2.26 -3.95 15.39
N LEU A 50 1.05 -3.59 15.82
CA LEU A 50 0.82 -2.36 16.59
C LEU A 50 1.51 -2.39 17.95
N LYS A 51 1.47 -3.52 18.66
CA LYS A 51 2.21 -3.71 19.91
C LYS A 51 3.71 -3.54 19.68
N SER A 52 4.27 -4.20 18.66
CA SER A 52 5.69 -4.15 18.35
C SER A 52 6.16 -2.74 17.94
N LEU A 53 5.37 -2.00 17.17
CA LEU A 53 5.60 -0.58 16.91
C LEU A 53 5.59 0.24 18.21
N GLY A 54 4.66 -0.04 19.12
CA GLY A 54 4.62 0.59 20.44
C GLY A 54 5.87 0.28 21.27
N ASP A 55 6.36 -0.96 21.24
CA ASP A 55 7.60 -1.37 21.90
C ASP A 55 8.83 -0.68 21.29
N LEU A 56 8.85 -0.47 19.98
CA LEU A 56 9.90 0.28 19.28
C LEU A 56 9.96 1.74 19.76
N HIS A 57 8.83 2.45 19.77
CA HIS A 57 8.76 3.83 20.27
C HIS A 57 9.04 3.92 21.77
N LEU A 58 8.58 2.95 22.57
CA LEU A 58 8.93 2.88 23.99
C LEU A 58 10.44 2.73 24.19
N HIS A 59 11.10 1.91 23.36
CA HIS A 59 12.55 1.77 23.40
C HIS A 59 13.27 3.09 23.02
N LYS A 60 12.80 3.77 21.97
CA LYS A 60 13.31 5.08 21.56
C LYS A 60 13.13 6.11 22.68
N GLY A 61 11.93 6.24 23.23
CA GLY A 61 11.62 7.17 24.33
C GLY A 61 12.44 6.91 25.60
N LYS A 62 12.75 5.65 25.92
CA LYS A 62 13.68 5.30 27.02
C LYS A 62 15.09 5.83 26.79
N LEU A 63 15.60 5.72 25.56
CA LEU A 63 16.96 6.15 25.20
C LEU A 63 17.06 7.68 25.08
N SER A 64 16.12 8.29 24.37
CA SER A 64 16.12 9.72 24.07
C SER A 64 15.57 10.58 25.21
N LYS A 65 14.76 9.99 26.10
CA LYS A 65 13.92 10.72 27.07
C LYS A 65 13.00 11.72 26.38
N ASP A 66 12.49 11.36 25.21
CA ASP A 66 11.56 12.17 24.44
C ASP A 66 10.11 11.81 24.79
N ALA A 67 9.35 12.79 25.26
CA ALA A 67 7.93 12.64 25.56
C ALA A 67 7.11 12.24 24.31
N ALA A 68 7.49 12.73 23.12
CA ALA A 68 6.78 12.42 21.89
C ALA A 68 6.83 10.93 21.55
N GLU A 69 7.96 10.27 21.83
CA GLU A 69 8.09 8.82 21.62
C GLU A 69 7.26 8.02 22.61
N PHE A 70 7.08 8.52 23.85
CA PHE A 70 6.13 7.92 24.79
C PHE A 70 4.66 8.10 24.35
N ASP A 71 4.30 9.27 23.81
CA ASP A 71 2.96 9.51 23.27
C ASP A 71 2.64 8.59 22.09
N LYS A 72 3.57 8.40 21.14
CA LYS A 72 3.41 7.45 20.04
C LYS A 72 3.23 6.02 20.54
N ALA A 73 4.06 5.59 21.50
CA ALA A 73 3.94 4.27 22.10
C ALA A 73 2.56 4.09 22.78
N ALA A 74 2.09 5.10 23.51
CA ALA A 74 0.77 5.09 24.13
C ALA A 74 -0.36 4.95 23.09
N ALA A 75 -0.30 5.73 22.01
CA ALA A 75 -1.27 5.68 20.92
C ALA A 75 -1.32 4.28 20.26
N LEU A 76 -0.16 3.70 19.97
CA LEU A 76 -0.04 2.38 19.35
C LEU A 76 -0.57 1.25 20.25
N TYR A 77 -0.24 1.25 21.55
CA TYR A 77 -0.79 0.27 22.48
C TYR A 77 -2.30 0.42 22.66
N ALA A 78 -2.80 1.65 22.75
CA ALA A 78 -4.24 1.91 22.85
C ALA A 78 -4.97 1.44 21.58
N ALA A 79 -4.42 1.71 20.40
CA ALA A 79 -4.96 1.20 19.14
C ALA A 79 -4.94 -0.33 19.08
N ALA A 80 -3.85 -0.97 19.51
CA ALA A 80 -3.75 -2.42 19.61
C ALA A 80 -4.82 -2.99 20.56
N LEU A 81 -5.00 -2.38 21.73
CA LEU A 81 -5.97 -2.81 22.74
C LEU A 81 -7.41 -2.68 22.24
N LEU A 82 -7.77 -1.56 21.60
CA LEU A 82 -9.12 -1.37 21.05
C LEU A 82 -9.45 -2.39 19.95
N ARG A 83 -8.43 -2.83 19.20
CA ARG A 83 -8.57 -3.79 18.11
C ARG A 83 -8.46 -5.24 18.60
N CYS A 84 -8.03 -5.45 19.84
CA CYS A 84 -7.77 -6.77 20.39
C CYS A 84 -9.08 -7.51 20.69
N THR A 85 -9.11 -8.80 20.36
CA THR A 85 -10.22 -9.71 20.70
C THR A 85 -9.76 -10.88 21.57
N ASP A 86 -8.46 -11.00 21.78
CA ASP A 86 -7.82 -12.07 22.53
C ASP A 86 -7.53 -11.60 23.97
N PRO A 87 -8.10 -12.23 25.02
CA PRO A 87 -7.93 -11.77 26.39
C PRO A 87 -6.48 -11.77 26.88
N ASP A 88 -5.67 -12.77 26.49
CA ASP A 88 -4.29 -12.91 26.96
C ASP A 88 -3.39 -11.81 26.34
N MET A 89 -3.60 -11.53 25.05
CA MET A 89 -2.98 -10.39 24.38
C MET A 89 -3.49 -9.06 24.94
N GLY A 90 -4.78 -8.97 25.31
CA GLY A 90 -5.35 -7.82 26.00
C GLY A 90 -4.63 -7.51 27.32
N GLN A 91 -4.46 -8.52 28.18
CA GLN A 91 -3.68 -8.38 29.43
C GLN A 91 -2.22 -7.99 29.15
N THR A 92 -1.61 -8.58 28.12
CA THR A 92 -0.25 -8.21 27.70
C THR A 92 -0.16 -6.73 27.35
N LEU A 93 -1.14 -6.20 26.62
CA LEU A 93 -1.21 -4.79 26.24
C LEU A 93 -1.45 -3.88 27.45
N GLU A 94 -2.35 -4.24 28.36
CA GLU A 94 -2.57 -3.50 29.62
C GLU A 94 -1.29 -3.43 30.46
N HIS A 95 -0.55 -4.54 30.58
CA HIS A 95 0.74 -4.56 31.24
C HIS A 95 1.77 -3.66 30.56
N ARG A 96 1.81 -3.64 29.21
CA ARG A 96 2.71 -2.76 28.44
C ARG A 96 2.36 -1.29 28.64
N ILE A 97 1.08 -0.95 28.64
CA ILE A 97 0.59 0.40 28.91
C ILE A 97 1.01 0.84 30.32
N GLY A 98 0.71 0.05 31.35
CA GLY A 98 1.06 0.39 32.74
C GLY A 98 2.58 0.49 32.96
N TYR A 99 3.35 -0.38 32.32
CA TYR A 99 4.81 -0.32 32.35
C TYR A 99 5.35 0.96 31.70
N MET A 100 4.84 1.30 30.52
CA MET A 100 5.20 2.50 29.78
C MET A 100 4.88 3.77 30.58
N GLU A 101 3.69 3.88 31.18
CA GLU A 101 3.31 5.02 32.04
C GLU A 101 4.22 5.16 33.25
N LYS A 102 4.54 4.04 33.91
CA LYS A 102 5.41 4.07 35.08
C LYS A 102 6.79 4.62 34.71
N LEU A 103 7.31 4.18 33.56
CA LEU A 103 8.60 4.64 33.06
C LEU A 103 8.59 6.10 32.62
N SER A 104 7.55 6.56 31.92
CA SER A 104 7.45 7.96 31.52
C SER A 104 7.44 8.86 32.75
N LYS A 105 6.66 8.51 33.79
CA LYS A 105 6.61 9.25 35.05
C LYS A 105 7.98 9.31 35.73
N GLN A 106 8.73 8.21 35.71
CA GLN A 106 10.07 8.14 36.29
C GLN A 106 11.11 8.95 35.51
N LEU A 107 11.11 8.87 34.18
CA LEU A 107 12.13 9.48 33.33
C LEU A 107 11.85 10.95 33.01
N LEU A 108 10.58 11.35 33.01
CA LEU A 108 10.11 12.65 32.54
C LEU A 108 9.37 13.43 33.63
N GLN A 109 9.84 13.33 34.89
CA GLN A 109 9.40 14.17 36.02
C GLN A 109 7.88 14.15 36.27
N GLY A 110 7.27 12.96 36.24
CA GLY A 110 5.84 12.78 36.49
C GLY A 110 4.95 12.94 35.26
N TYR A 111 5.53 13.16 34.07
CA TYR A 111 4.77 13.20 32.83
C TYR A 111 4.03 11.87 32.56
N SER A 112 2.78 12.01 32.16
CA SER A 112 1.88 10.92 31.80
C SER A 112 1.48 11.06 30.33
N PRO A 113 1.82 10.08 29.48
CA PRO A 113 1.44 10.05 28.07
C PRO A 113 -0.05 10.12 27.89
N HIS A 114 -0.48 10.72 26.78
CA HIS A 114 -1.89 10.91 26.50
C HIS A 114 -2.50 9.66 25.83
N PHE A 115 -3.39 8.95 26.52
CA PHE A 115 -4.18 7.82 26.00
C PHE A 115 -5.39 8.26 25.19
N ARG A 116 -5.09 9.13 24.23
CA ARG A 116 -6.04 9.89 23.44
C ARG A 116 -6.98 8.98 22.63
N TRP A 117 -6.52 7.78 22.22
CA TRP A 117 -7.33 6.72 21.59
C TRP A 117 -8.38 6.04 22.48
N LEU A 118 -8.27 6.12 23.82
CA LEU A 118 -9.21 5.47 24.74
C LEU A 118 -10.42 6.37 25.08
N LEU A 119 -10.43 7.62 24.63
CA LEU A 119 -11.54 8.55 24.87
C LEU A 119 -12.60 8.41 23.76
N SER A 120 -13.84 8.10 24.15
CA SER A 120 -14.96 7.86 23.22
C SER A 120 -15.27 9.03 22.28
N ASP A 121 -15.01 10.27 22.71
CA ASP A 121 -15.31 11.49 21.92
C ASP A 121 -14.07 12.04 21.20
N TYR A 122 -12.95 11.33 21.25
CA TYR A 122 -11.69 11.82 20.72
C TYR A 122 -11.45 11.33 19.30
N TRP A 123 -11.63 12.21 18.31
CA TRP A 123 -11.44 11.86 16.89
C TRP A 123 -10.17 12.48 16.25
N GLY A 124 -9.39 13.24 17.02
CA GLY A 124 -8.17 13.90 16.53
C GLY A 124 -7.88 15.22 17.27
N THR A 125 -6.69 15.81 17.05
CA THR A 125 -6.28 17.06 17.73
C THR A 125 -7.18 18.22 17.27
N ALA A 126 -7.08 19.40 17.89
CA ALA A 126 -7.78 20.60 17.37
C ALA A 126 -7.43 20.89 15.89
N ASP A 127 -6.28 20.40 15.43
CA ASP A 127 -5.80 20.48 14.05
C ASP A 127 -6.27 19.33 13.16
N SER A 128 -7.00 18.35 13.71
CA SER A 128 -7.57 17.23 12.97
C SER A 128 -8.87 17.62 12.26
N ASN A 129 -8.75 18.61 11.38
CA ASN A 129 -9.84 19.05 10.52
C ASN A 129 -9.80 18.38 9.14
N VAL A 130 -10.96 18.34 8.49
CA VAL A 130 -11.14 17.75 7.15
C VAL A 130 -10.25 18.41 6.11
N LEU A 131 -9.95 19.71 6.23
CA LEU A 131 -9.12 20.45 5.28
C LEU A 131 -7.67 19.95 5.27
N ARG A 132 -7.06 19.79 6.45
CA ARG A 132 -5.70 19.23 6.59
C ARG A 132 -5.63 17.83 6.00
N VAL A 133 -6.61 16.98 6.32
CA VAL A 133 -6.68 15.61 5.79
C VAL A 133 -6.76 15.60 4.26
N ALA A 134 -7.59 16.48 3.68
CA ALA A 134 -7.71 16.64 2.24
C ALA A 134 -6.40 17.12 1.59
N GLU A 135 -5.70 18.09 2.20
CA GLU A 135 -4.41 18.56 1.71
C GLU A 135 -3.31 17.49 1.77
N ILE A 136 -3.27 16.69 2.83
CA ILE A 136 -2.34 15.56 2.94
C ILE A 136 -2.61 14.57 1.81
N CYS A 137 -3.87 14.19 1.60
CA CYS A 137 -4.23 13.24 0.54
C CYS A 137 -3.95 13.78 -0.87
N ASP A 138 -4.21 15.06 -1.14
CA ASP A 138 -3.87 15.69 -2.43
C ASP A 138 -2.35 15.70 -2.67
N LYS A 139 -1.53 15.90 -1.62
CA LYS A 139 -0.06 15.79 -1.72
C LYS A 139 0.36 14.36 -2.02
N LEU A 140 -0.25 13.36 -1.37
CA LEU A 140 0.03 11.94 -1.63
C LEU A 140 -0.30 11.55 -3.07
N ASP A 141 -1.45 11.99 -3.59
CA ASP A 141 -1.86 11.72 -4.98
C ASP A 141 -0.96 12.41 -6.02
N ARG A 142 -0.33 13.53 -5.65
CA ARG A 142 0.61 14.27 -6.51
C ARG A 142 2.04 13.75 -6.43
N SER A 143 2.41 13.10 -5.34
CA SER A 143 3.77 12.59 -5.13
C SER A 143 4.15 11.57 -6.23
N ASP A 144 5.27 11.87 -6.88
CA ASP A 144 5.78 11.37 -8.17
C ASP A 144 5.16 10.13 -8.84
N LYS A 145 4.65 10.35 -10.06
CA LYS A 145 4.23 9.34 -11.07
C LYS A 145 5.33 8.37 -11.54
N LYS A 146 6.49 8.30 -10.88
CA LYS A 146 7.66 7.55 -11.37
C LYS A 146 7.77 6.10 -10.87
N SER A 147 7.08 5.70 -9.79
CA SER A 147 6.85 4.28 -9.51
C SER A 147 5.55 4.04 -8.71
N LYS A 148 4.74 3.05 -9.11
CA LYS A 148 3.50 2.68 -8.39
C LYS A 148 3.76 2.08 -7.00
N GLN A 149 4.99 1.62 -6.77
CA GLN A 149 5.43 1.01 -5.52
C GLN A 149 5.67 2.09 -4.44
N CYS A 150 6.19 3.25 -4.86
CA CYS A 150 6.34 4.44 -4.02
C CYS A 150 5.00 4.91 -3.43
N VAL A 151 3.94 4.97 -4.23
CA VAL A 151 2.62 5.44 -3.76
C VAL A 151 2.03 4.53 -2.66
N GLU A 152 2.12 3.21 -2.83
CA GLU A 152 1.61 2.25 -1.84
C GLU A 152 2.37 2.38 -0.51
N GLU A 153 3.69 2.60 -0.56
CA GLU A 153 4.56 2.85 0.59
C GLU A 153 4.24 4.19 1.28
N THR A 154 4.12 5.30 0.53
CA THR A 154 3.81 6.61 1.14
C THR A 154 2.47 6.63 1.86
N TYR A 155 1.45 5.99 1.30
CA TYR A 155 0.17 5.80 1.99
C TYR A 155 0.31 4.95 3.24
N THR A 156 1.20 3.95 3.23
CA THR A 156 1.45 3.07 4.37
C THR A 156 2.15 3.82 5.50
N GLU A 157 3.15 4.63 5.18
CA GLU A 157 3.83 5.51 6.15
C GLU A 157 2.84 6.52 6.76
N THR A 158 1.97 7.10 5.93
CA THR A 158 0.94 8.03 6.41
C THR A 158 -0.06 7.32 7.33
N LEU A 159 -0.42 6.06 7.04
CA LEU A 159 -1.30 5.26 7.90
C LEU A 159 -0.68 5.05 9.28
N VAL A 160 0.59 4.64 9.32
CA VAL A 160 1.33 4.45 10.58
C VAL A 160 1.40 5.76 11.36
N THR A 161 1.78 6.85 10.68
CA THR A 161 1.84 8.20 11.27
C THR A 161 0.49 8.64 11.83
N ALA A 162 -0.62 8.33 11.15
CA ALA A 162 -1.96 8.67 11.64
C ALA A 162 -2.27 7.93 12.95
N ILE A 163 -1.93 6.63 13.03
CA ILE A 163 -2.15 5.83 14.24
C ILE A 163 -1.26 6.32 15.39
N GLU A 164 0.02 6.57 15.13
CA GLU A 164 0.98 7.14 16.09
C GLU A 164 0.50 8.45 16.71
N ASN A 165 -0.17 9.30 15.91
CA ASN A 165 -0.69 10.59 16.36
C ASN A 165 -2.13 10.54 16.87
N SER A 166 -2.73 9.35 16.97
CA SER A 166 -4.15 9.19 17.32
C SER A 166 -5.12 9.94 16.38
N ASP A 167 -4.77 10.07 15.10
CA ASP A 167 -5.49 10.85 14.10
C ASP A 167 -6.48 9.97 13.33
N MET A 168 -7.66 9.77 13.92
CA MET A 168 -8.68 8.86 13.37
C MET A 168 -9.23 9.32 12.02
N PHE A 169 -9.37 10.64 11.80
CA PHE A 169 -9.82 11.16 10.51
C PHE A 169 -8.82 10.84 9.42
N LEU A 170 -7.52 11.06 9.67
CA LEU A 170 -6.49 10.73 8.70
C LEU A 170 -6.37 9.21 8.50
N GLU A 171 -6.48 8.40 9.55
CA GLU A 171 -6.47 6.93 9.44
C GLU A 171 -7.59 6.45 8.51
N VAL A 172 -8.83 6.89 8.75
CA VAL A 172 -10.00 6.49 7.94
C VAL A 172 -9.86 6.96 6.50
N GLU A 173 -9.39 8.19 6.27
CA GLU A 173 -9.21 8.72 4.93
C GLU A 173 -8.10 7.99 4.17
N VAL A 174 -6.95 7.74 4.81
CA VAL A 174 -5.82 7.02 4.20
C VAL A 174 -6.23 5.59 3.85
N LEU A 175 -6.95 4.89 4.73
CA LEU A 175 -7.49 3.55 4.44
C LEU A 175 -8.46 3.59 3.26
N LYS A 176 -9.33 4.60 3.20
CA LYS A 176 -10.25 4.81 2.07
C LYS A 176 -9.46 5.04 0.76
N SER A 177 -8.44 5.89 0.77
CA SER A 177 -7.61 6.20 -0.40
C SER A 177 -6.75 5.01 -0.85
N LEU A 178 -6.19 4.22 0.08
CA LEU A 178 -5.55 2.93 -0.23
C LEU A 178 -6.54 1.96 -0.90
N GLY A 179 -7.78 1.93 -0.43
CA GLY A 179 -8.84 1.17 -1.06
C GLY A 179 -9.10 1.59 -2.51
N ASP A 180 -9.17 2.90 -2.77
CA ASP A 180 -9.34 3.46 -4.11
C ASP A 180 -8.13 3.15 -5.03
N PHE A 181 -6.91 3.28 -4.49
CA PHE A 181 -5.70 2.91 -5.19
C PHE A 181 -5.74 1.44 -5.66
N TYR A 182 -6.10 0.51 -4.77
CA TYR A 182 -6.23 -0.90 -5.14
C TYR A 182 -7.37 -1.15 -6.13
N LEU A 183 -8.51 -0.47 -5.97
CA LEU A 183 -9.65 -0.56 -6.88
C LEU A 183 -9.25 -0.14 -8.30
N GLU A 184 -8.56 0.99 -8.44
CA GLU A 184 -8.06 1.49 -9.73
C GLU A 184 -6.95 0.61 -10.31
N LYS A 185 -6.03 0.11 -9.48
CA LYS A 185 -5.01 -0.87 -9.86
C LYS A 185 -5.66 -2.14 -10.40
N GLY A 186 -6.73 -2.62 -9.75
CA GLY A 186 -7.53 -3.77 -10.18
C GLY A 186 -8.23 -3.56 -11.52
N LYS A 187 -8.84 -2.38 -11.74
CA LYS A 187 -9.47 -2.04 -13.04
C LYS A 187 -8.46 -2.01 -14.18
N LYS A 188 -7.28 -1.43 -13.96
CA LYS A 188 -6.20 -1.32 -14.96
C LYS A 188 -5.56 -2.68 -15.31
N THR A 189 -5.44 -3.56 -14.32
CA THR A 189 -4.71 -4.84 -14.48
C THR A 189 -5.62 -6.06 -14.63
N SER A 190 -6.93 -5.92 -14.39
CA SER A 190 -7.88 -7.02 -14.29
C SER A 190 -7.50 -8.11 -13.25
N HIS A 191 -6.63 -7.80 -12.29
CA HIS A 191 -6.28 -8.72 -11.22
C HIS A 191 -7.35 -8.75 -10.13
N VAL A 192 -8.02 -9.90 -10.00
CA VAL A 192 -9.13 -10.11 -9.05
C VAL A 192 -8.72 -9.84 -7.59
N SER A 193 -7.46 -10.13 -7.23
CA SER A 193 -6.93 -9.93 -5.87
C SER A 193 -6.93 -8.46 -5.43
N GLN A 194 -6.76 -7.52 -6.37
CA GLN A 194 -6.75 -6.08 -6.07
C GLN A 194 -8.11 -5.60 -5.56
N PHE A 195 -9.21 -6.13 -6.09
CA PHE A 195 -10.55 -5.80 -5.57
C PHE A 195 -10.79 -6.35 -4.16
N SER A 196 -10.15 -7.49 -3.80
CA SER A 196 -10.18 -7.99 -2.43
C SER A 196 -9.36 -7.10 -1.49
N LYS A 197 -8.16 -6.64 -1.91
CA LYS A 197 -7.37 -5.67 -1.14
C LYS A 197 -8.16 -4.38 -0.90
N ALA A 198 -8.82 -3.85 -1.94
CA ALA A 198 -9.67 -2.67 -1.84
C ALA A 198 -10.81 -2.85 -0.83
N ALA A 199 -11.54 -3.97 -0.91
CA ALA A 199 -12.62 -4.27 0.02
C ALA A 199 -12.14 -4.43 1.47
N ALA A 200 -10.93 -4.97 1.68
CA ALA A 200 -10.33 -5.09 3.01
C ALA A 200 -10.03 -3.70 3.61
N MET A 201 -9.41 -2.82 2.84
CA MET A 201 -9.13 -1.44 3.25
C MET A 201 -10.40 -0.67 3.63
N TYR A 202 -11.44 -0.73 2.80
CA TYR A 202 -12.71 -0.08 3.13
C TYR A 202 -13.40 -0.68 4.36
N LYS A 203 -13.31 -2.00 4.56
CA LYS A 203 -13.87 -2.66 5.75
C LYS A 203 -13.12 -2.25 7.02
N LYS A 204 -11.80 -2.08 6.95
CA LYS A 204 -11.01 -1.54 8.04
C LYS A 204 -11.41 -0.11 8.36
N ALA A 205 -11.47 0.77 7.35
CA ALA A 205 -11.93 2.15 7.52
C ALA A 205 -13.33 2.23 8.14
N LEU A 206 -14.24 1.33 7.73
CA LEU A 206 -15.62 1.29 8.23
C LEU A 206 -15.67 0.93 9.73
N ARG A 207 -14.80 0.03 10.20
CA ARG A 207 -14.72 -0.36 11.62
C ARG A 207 -14.17 0.76 12.49
N SER A 208 -13.26 1.59 11.96
CA SER A 208 -12.66 2.72 12.68
C SER A 208 -13.50 4.00 12.60
N CYS A 209 -14.58 4.02 11.81
CA CYS A 209 -15.39 5.21 11.58
C CYS A 209 -16.67 5.18 12.41
N GLU A 210 -17.04 6.30 13.03
CA GLU A 210 -18.34 6.47 13.70
C GLU A 210 -19.35 7.29 12.89
N ASP A 211 -18.88 8.24 12.07
CA ASP A 211 -19.69 9.11 11.23
C ASP A 211 -20.61 8.35 10.25
N SER A 212 -21.90 8.67 10.31
CA SER A 212 -22.95 7.99 9.54
C SER A 212 -22.81 8.16 8.02
N VAL A 213 -22.38 9.34 7.56
CA VAL A 213 -22.25 9.66 6.12
C VAL A 213 -21.06 8.93 5.52
N THR A 214 -19.93 8.94 6.21
CA THR A 214 -18.71 8.21 5.84
C THR A 214 -18.96 6.71 5.86
N LYS A 215 -19.68 6.18 6.86
CA LYS A 215 -20.11 4.77 6.90
C LYS A 215 -20.90 4.36 5.66
N GLN A 216 -21.88 5.17 5.23
CA GLN A 216 -22.65 4.88 4.03
C GLN A 216 -21.77 4.87 2.77
N THR A 217 -20.88 5.85 2.64
CA THR A 217 -19.93 5.96 1.53
C THR A 217 -19.03 4.73 1.45
N LEU A 218 -18.44 4.31 2.57
CA LEU A 218 -17.62 3.12 2.66
C LEU A 218 -18.43 1.84 2.35
N GLY A 219 -19.66 1.75 2.85
CA GLY A 219 -20.58 0.66 2.53
C GLY A 219 -20.85 0.52 1.02
N HIS A 220 -21.06 1.64 0.32
CA HIS A 220 -21.21 1.63 -1.13
C HIS A 220 -19.92 1.20 -1.85
N ARG A 221 -18.76 1.69 -1.42
CA ARG A 221 -17.45 1.33 -1.98
C ARG A 221 -17.13 -0.16 -1.82
N ILE A 222 -17.44 -0.75 -0.65
CA ILE A 222 -17.30 -2.20 -0.40
C ILE A 222 -18.16 -2.99 -1.39
N ARG A 223 -19.46 -2.67 -1.50
CA ARG A 223 -20.39 -3.36 -2.41
C ARG A 223 -19.93 -3.24 -3.86
N TYR A 224 -19.44 -2.06 -4.26
CA TYR A 224 -18.93 -1.81 -5.60
C TYR A 224 -17.68 -2.63 -5.92
N ALA A 225 -16.69 -2.65 -5.02
CA ALA A 225 -15.47 -3.45 -5.18
C ALA A 225 -15.80 -4.95 -5.31
N GLU A 226 -16.70 -5.46 -4.46
CA GLU A 226 -17.13 -6.86 -4.53
C GLU A 226 -17.91 -7.20 -5.81
N LYS A 227 -18.73 -6.26 -6.32
CA LYS A 227 -19.45 -6.42 -7.59
C LYS A 227 -18.48 -6.52 -8.77
N ILE A 228 -17.51 -5.61 -8.87
CA ILE A 228 -16.50 -5.66 -9.94
C ILE A 228 -15.67 -6.94 -9.84
N ARG A 229 -15.25 -7.32 -8.64
CA ARG A 229 -14.51 -8.58 -8.40
C ARG A 229 -15.24 -9.79 -8.99
N LYS A 230 -16.55 -9.89 -8.76
CA LYS A 230 -17.39 -10.97 -9.31
C LYS A 230 -17.44 -10.90 -10.85
N ALA A 231 -17.67 -9.72 -11.41
CA ALA A 231 -17.75 -9.54 -12.86
C ALA A 231 -16.43 -9.92 -13.57
N VAL A 232 -15.29 -9.45 -13.06
CA VAL A 232 -13.96 -9.77 -13.61
C VAL A 232 -13.62 -11.25 -13.45
N LYS A 233 -13.97 -11.87 -12.31
CA LYS A 233 -13.78 -13.32 -12.14
C LYS A 233 -14.58 -14.13 -13.17
N MET A 234 -15.81 -13.71 -13.47
CA MET A 234 -16.64 -14.36 -14.47
C MET A 234 -16.09 -14.19 -15.88
N SER A 235 -15.64 -12.99 -16.27
CA SER A 235 -15.06 -12.77 -17.60
C SER A 235 -13.80 -13.60 -17.84
N VAL A 236 -12.89 -13.65 -16.87
CA VAL A 236 -11.67 -14.49 -16.94
C VAL A 236 -12.01 -15.98 -17.09
N SER A 237 -13.02 -16.47 -16.35
CA SER A 237 -13.45 -17.88 -16.42
C SER A 237 -14.13 -18.24 -17.75
N ASN A 238 -14.80 -17.28 -18.39
CA ASN A 238 -15.44 -17.49 -19.68
C ASN A 238 -14.41 -17.45 -20.79
N GLU A 239 -13.43 -16.54 -20.74
CA GLU A 239 -12.32 -16.51 -21.70
C GLU A 239 -11.51 -17.81 -21.69
N SER A 240 -11.21 -18.37 -20.52
CA SER A 240 -10.47 -19.63 -20.45
C SER A 240 -11.25 -20.79 -21.09
N LYS A 241 -12.56 -20.88 -20.84
CA LYS A 241 -13.44 -21.86 -21.51
C LYS A 241 -13.47 -21.69 -23.03
N TRP A 242 -13.53 -20.45 -23.53
CA TRP A 242 -13.50 -20.18 -24.96
C TRP A 242 -12.15 -20.54 -25.60
N ARG A 243 -11.03 -20.27 -24.93
CA ARG A 243 -9.69 -20.68 -25.41
C ARG A 243 -9.54 -22.20 -25.44
N GLN A 244 -10.06 -22.91 -24.43
CA GLN A 244 -10.00 -24.36 -24.34
C GLN A 244 -10.85 -25.07 -25.41
N ARG A 245 -11.97 -24.45 -25.83
CA ARG A 245 -12.78 -24.93 -26.97
C ARG A 245 -12.15 -24.67 -28.34
N ARG A 246 -11.13 -23.82 -28.44
CA ARG A 246 -10.47 -23.44 -29.71
C ARG A 246 -9.11 -24.11 -29.94
N SER A 247 -8.62 -24.93 -29.01
CA SER A 247 -7.42 -25.75 -29.27
C SER A 247 -7.77 -26.85 -30.31
N PRO A 248 -7.00 -27.01 -31.41
CA PRO A 248 -7.47 -27.78 -32.56
C PRO A 248 -7.41 -29.28 -32.34
N VAL A 249 -8.47 -29.94 -32.82
CA VAL A 249 -8.47 -31.31 -33.34
C VAL A 249 -7.18 -31.53 -34.15
N GLY A 250 -6.36 -32.48 -33.71
CA GLY A 250 -5.16 -32.90 -34.41
C GLY A 250 -5.49 -33.38 -35.82
N GLN A 251 -4.74 -32.86 -36.79
CA GLN A 251 -4.73 -33.28 -38.18
C GLN A 251 -4.48 -34.79 -38.28
N HIS A 252 -5.44 -35.53 -38.84
CA HIS A 252 -5.18 -36.83 -39.44
C HIS A 252 -5.56 -36.76 -40.91
N CYS A 253 -4.68 -36.15 -41.72
CA CYS A 253 -4.71 -36.37 -43.17
C CYS A 253 -3.75 -37.51 -43.46
N GLY A 254 -4.32 -38.67 -43.80
CA GLY A 254 -3.59 -39.87 -44.18
C GLY A 254 -2.77 -39.66 -45.45
N ASN A 255 -1.52 -40.13 -45.40
CA ASN A 255 -0.59 -40.17 -46.52
C ASN A 255 -1.12 -41.09 -47.63
N ILE A 256 -1.39 -40.54 -48.82
CA ILE A 256 -1.55 -41.33 -50.04
C ILE A 256 -0.18 -41.40 -50.73
N ARG A 257 0.36 -42.62 -50.76
CA ARG A 257 1.60 -43.01 -51.43
C ARG A 257 1.28 -43.28 -52.91
N LYS A 258 2.06 -42.72 -53.85
CA LYS A 258 2.27 -43.32 -55.19
C LYS A 258 3.70 -43.03 -55.72
N PRO A 259 4.26 -43.91 -56.58
CA PRO A 259 5.70 -44.03 -56.80
C PRO A 259 6.21 -43.44 -58.13
N SER A 260 7.54 -43.46 -58.22
CA SER A 260 8.55 -42.94 -59.16
C SER A 260 8.42 -43.19 -60.68
N ALA A 261 8.99 -42.25 -61.46
CA ALA A 261 9.88 -42.44 -62.64
C ALA A 261 10.40 -41.03 -63.06
N ASP A 262 11.67 -40.71 -62.89
CA ASP A 262 12.83 -40.88 -63.79
C ASP A 262 13.03 -39.80 -64.89
N HIS A 263 14.14 -39.06 -64.69
CA HIS A 263 15.19 -38.70 -65.65
C HIS A 263 15.04 -37.51 -66.62
N ASN A 264 16.05 -36.63 -66.50
CA ASN A 264 16.92 -36.05 -67.55
C ASN A 264 16.83 -34.56 -67.95
N LEU A 265 17.98 -33.90 -67.68
CA LEU A 265 18.76 -32.94 -68.49
C LEU A 265 18.59 -31.41 -68.34
N HIS A 266 19.76 -30.81 -68.10
CA HIS A 266 20.24 -29.41 -67.99
C HIS A 266 20.23 -28.67 -69.36
N PRO A 267 20.79 -27.45 -69.56
CA PRO A 267 20.86 -26.18 -68.80
C PRO A 267 20.39 -24.95 -69.62
N ASN A 268 20.37 -23.74 -69.01
CA ASN A 268 21.09 -22.55 -69.52
C ASN A 268 21.03 -21.35 -68.53
N ILE A 269 22.10 -20.55 -68.56
CA ILE A 269 22.53 -19.52 -67.58
C ILE A 269 22.25 -18.07 -68.15
N PRO A 270 22.84 -16.95 -67.64
CA PRO A 270 22.47 -15.99 -66.58
C PRO A 270 22.15 -14.54 -67.07
N SER A 271 21.79 -13.63 -66.16
CA SER A 271 22.22 -12.21 -66.20
C SER A 271 21.99 -11.56 -64.81
N ASP A 272 23.02 -11.28 -64.02
CA ASP A 272 23.91 -10.11 -63.96
C ASP A 272 23.30 -8.84 -63.29
N ALA A 273 24.00 -8.35 -62.26
CA ALA A 273 24.38 -6.94 -62.01
C ALA A 273 24.40 -6.55 -60.51
N THR A 274 25.61 -6.66 -59.94
CA THR A 274 26.35 -5.64 -59.15
C THR A 274 25.65 -4.38 -58.63
N GLY A 275 26.00 -3.98 -57.38
CA GLY A 275 26.08 -2.56 -57.02
C GLY A 275 26.13 -2.26 -55.52
N LYS A 276 27.28 -1.78 -55.03
CA LYS A 276 27.63 -1.46 -53.63
C LYS A 276 27.26 0.00 -53.22
N SER A 277 27.04 0.16 -51.91
CA SER A 277 27.40 1.25 -50.96
C SER A 277 27.65 2.71 -51.40
N LYS A 278 27.06 3.66 -50.63
CA LYS A 278 27.68 4.78 -49.84
C LYS A 278 26.57 5.74 -49.37
N VAL A 279 26.39 6.01 -48.07
CA VAL A 279 27.05 7.03 -47.21
C VAL A 279 27.07 8.44 -47.82
N THR A 280 26.33 9.37 -47.21
CA THR A 280 26.70 10.78 -47.03
C THR A 280 25.90 11.42 -45.89
N ASP A 281 26.64 12.04 -44.98
CA ASP A 281 26.22 12.98 -43.93
C ASP A 281 25.62 14.28 -44.51
N ILE A 282 24.76 14.96 -43.75
CA ILE A 282 24.80 16.43 -43.62
C ILE A 282 24.23 16.89 -42.27
N SER A 283 25.05 17.66 -41.55
CA SER A 283 24.73 18.42 -40.33
C SER A 283 23.91 19.68 -40.62
N THR A 284 23.20 20.23 -39.62
CA THR A 284 23.17 21.70 -39.38
C THR A 284 22.64 22.07 -37.99
N THR A 285 23.26 23.13 -37.50
CA THR A 285 23.32 23.69 -36.14
C THR A 285 22.32 24.83 -35.94
N THR A 286 21.89 25.10 -34.69
CA THR A 286 21.89 26.43 -33.96
C THR A 286 20.98 26.32 -32.71
N LEU A 287 21.48 26.45 -31.46
CA LEU A 287 21.98 27.61 -30.68
C LEU A 287 20.90 28.64 -30.29
N GLY A 288 20.79 28.93 -28.98
CA GLY A 288 20.20 30.17 -28.47
C GLY A 288 19.63 30.14 -27.05
N ASP A 289 20.49 30.41 -26.07
CA ASP A 289 20.18 30.67 -24.65
C ASP A 289 19.29 31.91 -24.40
N ASN A 290 18.63 31.99 -23.23
CA ASN A 290 18.81 33.12 -22.30
C ASN A 290 18.04 33.02 -20.97
N ASP A 291 18.79 33.32 -19.90
CA ASP A 291 18.40 33.68 -18.53
C ASP A 291 17.52 34.94 -18.42
N ARG A 292 16.66 35.02 -17.38
CA ARG A 292 16.79 36.07 -16.33
C ARG A 292 15.77 35.97 -15.18
N SER A 293 16.36 36.03 -13.99
CA SER A 293 15.83 36.41 -12.67
C SER A 293 14.97 37.68 -12.65
N THR A 294 13.93 37.70 -11.79
CA THR A 294 13.50 38.95 -11.14
C THR A 294 13.11 38.71 -9.68
N GLN A 295 13.94 39.22 -8.77
CA GLN A 295 13.70 39.36 -7.35
C GLN A 295 13.24 40.80 -7.09
N ARG A 296 12.11 41.01 -6.41
CA ARG A 296 11.68 42.33 -5.93
C ARG A 296 11.31 42.28 -4.46
N ARG A 297 12.00 43.13 -3.70
CA ARG A 297 11.75 43.54 -2.30
C ARG A 297 10.64 44.59 -2.23
N GLY A 298 10.03 44.69 -1.04
CA GLY A 298 9.28 45.85 -0.52
C GLY A 298 7.88 45.42 -0.04
N ARG A 299 7.36 45.82 1.12
CA ARG A 299 7.73 46.80 2.15
C ARG A 299 6.75 46.55 3.31
N ALA A 300 7.21 46.52 4.56
CA ALA A 300 6.33 46.53 5.72
C ALA A 300 5.91 47.97 6.07
N PRO A 301 4.69 48.22 6.59
CA PRO A 301 4.39 49.44 7.30
C PRO A 301 4.51 49.23 8.82
N VAL A 302 5.10 50.24 9.44
CA VAL A 302 5.13 50.55 10.86
C VAL A 302 3.69 50.78 11.35
N GLN A 303 3.33 50.21 12.50
CA GLN A 303 2.25 50.74 13.34
C GLN A 303 2.81 51.19 14.69
N VAL A 304 2.33 52.37 15.05
CA VAL A 304 2.58 53.14 16.26
C VAL A 304 1.53 52.72 17.29
N GLY A 305 1.93 52.52 18.55
CA GLY A 305 1.03 52.24 19.69
C GLY A 305 1.57 51.17 20.60
#